data_AF-A0A940YD05-F1
#
_entry.id   AF-A0A940YD05-F1
#
_cell.length_a   1.000
_cell.length_b   1.000
_cell.length_c   1.000
_cell.angle_alpha   90.00
_cell.angle_beta   90.00
_cell.angle_gamma   90.00
#
_symmetry.space_group_name_H-M   'P 1'
#
loop_
_entity.id
_entity.type
_entity.pdbx_description
1 polymer ?
#
loop_
_entity_poly.entity_id
_entity_poly.type
_entity_poly.pdbx_seq_one_letter_code
_entity_poly.pdbx_strand_id
1 'polypeptide(L)'
;MTLVLNVEQATRLQAVQAERDRRQLAQVLVAAFPALAERVGDRLGALVAHGEQRAAAHGLTHALAVARYLACWVVLGTEFESRGGHTWALDLLGDRRRQEGAKAFQLVRRCREELQRLLAAGGPAAADLPKLPDFDRAIALLDDALRQLGVMGSLQRGQRLVLGQPCDIDAVELREHEPPPRQPYRFERGQWSRAGGDSAPPAPLVVTAADAAAWPSRISLLGQDPAGRPARLRLRLRAGHCCDPAVHPAVLQFTETGLLEWRGPHTTELVLTQHASATELPPTQTWQPALAWSGGARFGRLQLASCGLREQGDALGDLATDWCVYPAAQHWMLWRREAAPDRQWSTDAAPAPHAPRAACIIERDGQRLDAGAWQAGLQALDAQLEQGLERLFTAWCREAGFEQPQMAAEPALLCGDAGLAWGWQPAAEGLAGTPSHRVAAHLDLIAARLSLRLSGQLALHGSLSQWRLHCAGQIPLQLQWDTSARDGQEALPPAGAQVAILLPLTLQVDVAAAESACMVDASLVAGAVVGRCGLRPRADGLGWQWFAQLAVEPVQALCRISDPLLGHLQWRRSLLPAMTLVDWSLG
;
A
#
# COMPACT_ATOMS: atom_id res chain seq x y z
N MET A 1 15.77 30.45 30.04
CA MET A 1 15.35 29.88 31.33
C MET A 1 13.84 29.69 31.28
N THR A 2 13.36 28.45 31.20
CA THR A 2 11.93 28.13 31.17
C THR A 2 11.45 28.05 32.61
N LEU A 3 10.55 28.95 33.02
CA LEU A 3 9.92 28.92 34.34
C LEU A 3 9.03 27.68 34.42
N VAL A 4 9.34 26.76 35.34
CA VAL A 4 8.51 25.59 35.64
C VAL A 4 7.67 25.93 36.87
N LEU A 5 6.36 26.09 36.67
CA LEU A 5 5.40 26.32 37.75
C LEU A 5 5.04 24.98 38.40
N ASN A 6 4.92 24.95 39.72
CA ASN A 6 4.29 23.82 40.40
C ASN A 6 2.75 23.86 40.22
N VAL A 7 2.06 22.78 40.60
CA VAL A 7 0.61 22.65 40.40
C VAL A 7 -0.17 23.76 41.10
N GLU A 8 0.18 24.09 42.34
CA GLU A 8 -0.51 25.15 43.11
C GLU A 8 -0.31 26.54 42.48
N GLN A 9 0.90 26.83 41.99
CA GLN A 9 1.22 28.07 41.28
C GLN A 9 0.47 28.15 39.94
N ALA A 10 0.40 27.05 39.20
CA ALA A 10 -0.37 26.97 37.96
C ALA A 10 -1.87 27.20 38.22
N THR A 11 -2.44 26.57 39.25
CA THR A 11 -3.85 26.76 39.64
C THR A 11 -4.14 28.20 40.07
N ARG A 12 -3.26 28.81 40.89
CA ARG A 12 -3.42 30.21 41.31
C ARG A 12 -3.32 31.17 40.13
N LEU A 13 -2.37 30.93 39.22
CA LEU A 13 -2.22 31.74 38.01
C LEU A 13 -3.46 31.65 37.11
N GLN A 14 -4.00 30.44 36.92
CA GLN A 14 -5.25 30.23 36.19
C GLN A 14 -6.44 30.95 36.84
N ALA A 15 -6.55 30.92 38.16
CA ALA A 15 -7.63 31.60 38.88
C ALA A 15 -7.56 33.14 38.73
N VAL A 16 -6.35 33.72 38.84
CA VAL A 16 -6.14 35.16 38.65
C VAL A 16 -6.42 35.56 37.20
N GLN A 17 -6.02 34.73 36.24
CA GLN A 17 -6.29 34.97 34.82
C GLN A 17 -7.79 34.94 34.53
N ALA A 18 -8.52 33.92 35.00
CA ALA A 18 -9.96 33.81 34.81
C ALA A 18 -10.71 35.00 35.41
N GLU A 19 -10.30 35.49 36.59
CA GLU A 19 -10.90 36.67 37.21
C GLU A 19 -10.65 37.95 36.41
N ARG A 20 -9.44 38.11 35.85
CA ARG A 20 -9.12 39.24 34.95
C ARG A 20 -9.97 39.19 33.69
N ASP A 21 -10.08 38.02 33.07
CA ASP A 21 -10.83 37.82 31.82
C ASP A 21 -12.32 38.07 32.05
N ARG A 22 -12.87 37.61 33.18
CA ARG A 22 -14.26 37.89 33.57
C ARG A 22 -14.53 39.38 33.74
N ARG A 23 -13.62 40.12 34.37
CA ARG A 23 -13.74 41.59 34.50
C ARG A 23 -13.70 42.27 33.15
N GLN A 24 -12.78 41.87 32.28
CA GLN A 24 -12.67 42.43 30.94
C GLN A 24 -13.91 42.13 30.10
N LEU A 25 -14.41 40.89 30.15
CA LEU A 25 -15.65 40.48 29.50
C LEU A 25 -16.84 41.31 30.00
N ALA A 26 -16.98 41.49 31.31
CA ALA A 26 -18.03 42.33 31.90
C ALA A 26 -17.96 43.79 31.42
N GLN A 27 -16.76 44.38 31.39
CA GLN A 27 -16.55 45.74 30.90
C GLN A 27 -16.95 45.89 29.43
N VAL A 28 -16.54 44.95 28.59
CA VAL A 28 -16.86 44.97 27.16
C VAL A 28 -18.35 44.73 26.91
N LEU A 29 -19.00 43.84 27.68
CA LEU A 29 -20.45 43.62 27.59
C LEU A 29 -21.25 44.87 27.98
N VAL A 30 -20.84 45.61 29.01
CA VAL A 30 -21.49 46.88 29.38
C VAL A 30 -21.29 47.95 28.31
N ALA A 31 -20.09 48.02 27.73
CA ALA A 31 -19.82 48.94 26.63
C ALA A 31 -20.67 48.61 25.39
N ALA A 32 -20.89 47.31 25.10
CA ALA A 32 -21.72 46.84 24.00
C ALA A 32 -23.23 47.04 24.26
N PHE A 33 -23.68 46.85 25.51
CA PHE A 33 -25.08 46.94 25.92
C PHE A 33 -25.24 47.83 27.16
N PRO A 34 -25.23 49.17 27.03
CA PRO A 34 -25.24 50.07 28.19
C PRO A 34 -26.45 49.89 29.12
N ALA A 35 -27.64 49.63 28.56
CA ALA A 35 -28.86 49.36 29.33
C ALA A 35 -28.76 48.11 30.23
N LEU A 36 -27.82 47.20 29.95
CA LEU A 36 -27.56 46.04 30.81
C LEU A 36 -27.05 46.47 32.19
N ALA A 37 -26.21 47.52 32.24
CA ALA A 37 -25.65 48.01 33.50
C ALA A 37 -26.75 48.59 34.40
N GLU A 38 -27.69 49.35 33.83
CA GLU A 38 -28.83 49.91 34.57
C GLU A 38 -29.77 48.82 35.10
N ARG A 39 -30.00 47.76 34.30
CA ARG A 39 -30.91 46.67 34.65
C ARG A 39 -30.34 45.69 35.68
N VAL A 40 -29.04 45.41 35.62
CA VAL A 40 -28.40 44.35 36.42
C VAL A 40 -27.62 44.92 37.62
N GLY A 41 -27.09 46.15 37.51
CA GLY A 41 -26.33 46.82 38.57
C GLY A 41 -25.18 45.97 39.10
N ASP A 42 -25.07 45.89 40.43
CA ASP A 42 -24.00 45.17 41.15
C ASP A 42 -23.95 43.66 40.86
N ARG A 43 -25.01 43.07 40.29
CA ARG A 43 -25.08 41.64 39.98
C ARG A 43 -24.37 41.25 38.68
N LEU A 44 -23.79 42.20 37.95
CA LEU A 44 -23.16 41.95 36.65
C LEU A 44 -22.05 40.89 36.74
N GLY A 45 -21.20 40.95 37.76
CA GLY A 45 -20.13 39.97 37.96
C GLY A 45 -20.65 38.54 38.14
N ALA A 46 -21.73 38.38 38.92
CA ALA A 46 -22.40 37.10 39.12
C ALA A 46 -23.09 36.59 37.84
N LEU A 47 -23.71 37.49 37.07
CA LEU A 47 -24.31 37.16 35.77
C LEU A 47 -23.27 36.63 34.78
N VAL A 48 -22.12 37.30 34.67
CA VAL A 48 -21.04 36.89 33.76
C VAL A 48 -20.44 35.56 34.23
N ALA A 49 -20.18 35.37 35.53
CA ALA A 49 -19.70 34.09 36.06
C ALA A 49 -20.66 32.93 35.77
N HIS A 50 -21.97 33.16 35.96
CA HIS A 50 -23.00 32.16 35.66
C HIS A 50 -23.06 31.85 34.16
N GLY A 51 -23.03 32.88 33.30
CA GLY A 51 -23.01 32.69 31.85
C GLY A 51 -21.76 31.99 31.35
N GLU A 52 -20.59 32.27 31.92
CA GLU A 52 -19.35 31.55 31.65
C GLU A 52 -19.47 30.06 31.98
N GLN A 53 -20.01 29.73 33.15
CA GLN A 53 -20.24 28.33 33.56
C GLN A 53 -21.21 27.61 32.61
N ARG A 54 -22.31 28.29 32.21
CA ARG A 54 -23.28 27.75 31.24
C ARG A 54 -22.67 27.59 29.85
N ALA A 55 -21.94 28.58 29.36
CA ALA A 55 -21.25 28.54 28.08
C ALA A 55 -20.23 27.39 28.03
N ALA A 56 -19.46 27.19 29.11
CA ALA A 56 -18.51 26.09 29.23
C ALA A 56 -19.20 24.72 29.18
N ALA A 57 -20.41 24.58 29.76
CA ALA A 57 -21.19 23.34 29.64
C ALA A 57 -21.59 22.99 28.19
N HIS A 58 -21.61 23.98 27.30
CA HIS A 58 -21.83 23.83 25.86
C HIS A 58 -20.52 23.76 25.04
N GLY A 59 -19.37 23.74 25.71
CA GLY A 59 -18.05 23.73 25.08
C GLY A 59 -17.62 25.08 24.50
N LEU A 60 -18.21 26.20 24.94
CA LEU A 60 -17.76 27.54 24.60
C LEU A 60 -16.79 28.02 25.68
N THR A 61 -15.51 28.13 25.33
CA THR A 61 -14.44 28.45 26.28
C THR A 61 -13.71 29.74 25.92
N HIS A 62 -13.70 30.12 24.64
CA HIS A 62 -13.09 31.37 24.21
C HIS A 62 -13.92 32.59 24.65
N ALA A 63 -13.28 33.63 25.19
CA ALA A 63 -13.93 34.82 25.72
C ALA A 63 -14.92 35.48 24.74
N LEU A 64 -14.54 35.59 23.45
CA LEU A 64 -15.45 36.06 22.40
C LEU A 64 -16.69 35.17 22.19
N ALA A 65 -16.55 33.84 22.24
CA ALA A 65 -17.67 32.92 22.11
C ALA A 65 -18.63 33.05 23.31
N VAL A 66 -18.07 33.16 24.53
CA VAL A 66 -18.84 33.42 25.75
C VAL A 66 -19.55 34.78 25.68
N ALA A 67 -18.88 35.83 25.20
CA ALA A 67 -19.47 37.16 25.04
C ALA A 67 -20.66 37.16 24.09
N ARG A 68 -20.55 36.47 22.96
CA ARG A 68 -21.64 36.32 21.99
C ARG A 68 -22.80 35.48 22.53
N TYR A 69 -22.51 34.45 23.33
CA TYR A 69 -23.53 33.71 24.07
C TYR A 69 -24.27 34.60 25.07
N LEU A 70 -23.52 35.40 25.86
CA LEU A 70 -24.09 36.38 26.80
C LEU A 70 -24.84 37.52 26.10
N ALA A 71 -24.43 37.94 24.91
CA ALA A 71 -25.20 38.89 24.10
C ALA A 71 -26.60 38.34 23.76
N CYS A 72 -26.71 37.03 23.52
CA CYS A 72 -28.00 36.38 23.32
C CYS A 72 -28.85 36.40 24.62
N TRP A 73 -28.24 36.32 25.81
CA TRP A 73 -28.96 36.48 27.08
C TRP A 73 -29.54 37.88 27.26
N VAL A 74 -28.87 38.92 26.75
CA VAL A 74 -29.38 40.30 26.83
C VAL A 74 -30.71 40.43 26.07
N VAL A 75 -30.84 39.71 24.95
CA VAL A 75 -32.00 39.74 24.05
C VAL A 75 -33.09 38.74 24.44
N LEU A 76 -32.73 37.48 24.68
CA LEU A 76 -33.67 36.36 24.86
C LEU A 76 -33.89 35.98 26.33
N GLY A 77 -33.15 36.62 27.23
CA GLY A 77 -33.14 36.34 28.67
C GLY A 77 -32.10 35.29 29.07
N THR A 78 -31.82 35.23 30.37
CA THR A 78 -30.88 34.26 30.94
C THR A 78 -31.35 32.83 30.72
N GLU A 79 -30.41 31.95 30.37
CA GLU A 79 -30.65 30.53 30.10
C GLU A 79 -31.72 30.28 29.03
N PHE A 80 -31.82 31.17 28.04
CA PHE A 80 -32.80 31.07 26.96
C PHE A 80 -32.80 29.70 26.27
N GLU A 81 -31.63 29.05 26.18
CA GLU A 81 -31.50 27.73 25.54
C GLU A 81 -32.30 26.62 26.24
N SER A 82 -32.68 26.81 27.50
CA SER A 82 -33.51 25.86 28.27
C SER A 82 -35.02 26.10 28.11
N ARG A 83 -35.41 27.21 27.46
CA ARG A 83 -36.81 27.62 27.33
C ARG A 83 -37.43 27.00 26.07
N GLY A 84 -38.68 26.55 26.15
CA GLY A 84 -39.35 25.85 25.05
C GLY A 84 -39.47 26.63 23.73
N GLY A 85 -39.36 27.97 23.76
CA GLY A 85 -39.35 28.80 22.54
C GLY A 85 -38.01 28.85 21.79
N HIS A 86 -36.94 28.25 22.32
CA HIS A 86 -35.59 28.35 21.77
C HIS A 86 -34.87 27.00 21.71
N THR A 87 -35.60 25.91 21.44
CA THR A 87 -35.02 24.55 21.30
C THR A 87 -33.88 24.49 20.27
N TRP A 88 -33.95 25.31 19.22
CA TRP A 88 -32.88 25.48 18.22
C TRP A 88 -31.53 25.85 18.84
N ALA A 89 -31.52 26.59 19.94
CA ALA A 89 -30.29 27.01 20.60
C ALA A 89 -29.65 25.84 21.33
N LEU A 90 -30.46 25.00 21.97
CA LEU A 90 -29.98 23.78 22.62
C LEU A 90 -29.45 22.77 21.59
N ASP A 91 -30.15 22.60 20.47
CA ASP A 91 -29.70 21.71 19.38
C ASP A 91 -28.34 22.17 18.82
N LEU A 92 -28.21 23.46 18.55
CA LEU A 92 -26.97 24.07 18.06
C LEU A 92 -25.82 23.98 19.08
N LEU A 93 -26.07 24.33 20.34
CA LEU A 93 -25.07 24.32 21.40
C LEU A 93 -24.68 22.90 21.83
N GLY A 94 -25.63 21.96 21.78
CA GLY A 94 -25.45 20.56 22.14
C GLY A 94 -24.66 19.74 21.12
N ASP A 95 -24.58 20.19 19.86
CA ASP A 95 -23.83 19.49 18.81
C ASP A 95 -22.32 19.53 19.08
N ARG A 96 -21.75 18.37 19.44
CA ARG A 96 -20.32 18.23 19.73
C ARG A 96 -19.43 18.23 18.49
N ARG A 97 -20.00 18.09 17.29
CA ARG A 97 -19.24 18.10 16.03
C ARG A 97 -18.88 19.51 15.60
N ARG A 98 -19.63 20.52 16.06
CA ARG A 98 -19.41 21.94 15.74
C ARG A 98 -18.32 22.54 16.62
N GLN A 99 -17.40 23.26 15.98
CA GLN A 99 -16.42 24.09 16.69
C GLN A 99 -17.11 25.23 17.44
N GLU A 100 -16.54 25.67 18.56
CA GLU A 100 -17.12 26.72 19.41
C GLU A 100 -17.38 28.03 18.64
N GLY A 101 -16.53 28.36 17.66
CA GLY A 101 -16.70 29.51 16.79
C GLY A 101 -17.95 29.47 15.92
N ALA A 102 -18.16 28.34 15.25
CA ALA A 102 -19.34 28.10 14.43
C ALA A 102 -20.62 28.18 15.27
N LYS A 103 -20.60 27.60 16.48
CA LYS A 103 -21.70 27.72 17.44
C LYS A 103 -21.99 29.17 17.79
N ALA A 104 -21.00 29.92 18.27
CA ALA A 104 -21.18 31.30 18.69
C ALA A 104 -21.62 32.21 17.52
N PHE A 105 -21.12 31.97 16.31
CA PHE A 105 -21.52 32.69 15.10
C PHE A 105 -23.01 32.47 14.80
N GLN A 106 -23.42 31.21 14.66
CA GLN A 106 -24.79 30.86 14.29
C GLN A 106 -25.79 31.22 15.38
N LEU A 107 -25.39 31.11 16.65
CA LEU A 107 -26.21 31.51 17.78
C LEU A 107 -26.60 32.99 17.68
N VAL A 108 -25.63 33.87 17.41
CA VAL A 108 -25.89 35.31 17.26
C VAL A 108 -26.73 35.59 16.01
N ARG A 109 -26.51 34.88 14.89
CA ARG A 109 -27.35 35.05 13.68
C ARG A 109 -28.81 34.67 13.96
N ARG A 110 -29.05 33.52 14.60
CA ARG A 110 -30.40 33.09 15.01
C ARG A 110 -31.02 34.02 16.05
N CYS A 111 -30.23 34.50 17.02
CA CYS A 111 -30.68 35.48 18.00
C CYS A 111 -31.11 36.80 17.32
N ARG A 112 -30.39 37.24 16.28
CA ARG A 112 -30.75 38.41 15.49
C ARG A 112 -32.05 38.21 14.71
N GLU A 113 -32.26 37.04 14.10
CA GLU A 113 -33.52 36.67 13.44
C GLU A 113 -34.69 36.68 14.44
N GLU A 114 -34.48 36.15 15.65
CA GLU A 114 -35.49 36.15 16.71
C GLU A 114 -35.79 37.57 17.19
N LEU A 115 -34.76 38.41 17.39
CA LEU A 115 -34.92 39.82 17.72
C LEU A 115 -35.75 40.55 16.66
N GLN A 116 -35.46 40.32 15.38
CA GLN A 116 -36.24 40.88 14.28
C GLN A 116 -37.71 40.47 14.37
N ARG A 117 -37.99 39.20 14.66
CA ARG A 117 -39.35 38.69 14.82
C ARG A 117 -40.07 39.34 16.01
N LEU A 118 -39.40 39.44 17.16
CA LEU A 118 -39.94 40.06 18.38
C LEU A 118 -40.25 41.55 18.18
N LEU A 119 -39.36 42.28 17.50
CA LEU A 119 -39.58 43.68 17.16
C LEU A 119 -40.74 43.87 16.16
N ALA A 120 -40.90 42.95 15.20
CA ALA A 120 -41.98 43.00 14.22
C ALA A 120 -43.35 42.61 14.82
N ALA A 121 -43.40 41.71 15.79
CA ALA A 121 -44.63 41.30 16.45
C ALA A 121 -45.31 42.44 17.23
N GLY A 122 -44.51 43.40 17.72
CA GLY A 122 -45.00 44.54 18.50
C GLY A 122 -45.51 44.15 19.89
N GLY A 123 -45.39 45.07 20.85
CA GLY A 123 -45.85 44.86 22.23
C GLY A 123 -45.01 45.63 23.25
N PRO A 124 -45.45 45.70 24.52
CA PRO A 124 -44.74 46.43 25.57
C PRO A 124 -43.33 45.88 25.82
N ALA A 125 -43.15 44.55 25.71
CA ALA A 125 -41.84 43.91 25.85
C ALA A 125 -40.86 44.26 24.71
N ALA A 126 -41.35 44.71 23.54
CA ALA A 126 -40.49 45.10 22.42
C ALA A 126 -39.85 46.49 22.63
N ALA A 127 -40.38 47.31 23.54
CA ALA A 127 -39.83 48.63 23.86
C ALA A 127 -38.47 48.52 24.59
N ASP A 128 -38.27 47.45 25.36
CA ASP A 128 -37.07 47.20 26.16
C ASP A 128 -35.97 46.40 25.41
N LEU A 129 -36.25 45.98 24.16
CA LEU A 129 -35.29 45.24 23.34
C LEU A 129 -34.38 46.18 22.53
N PRO A 130 -33.09 45.82 22.34
CA PRO A 130 -32.20 46.60 21.49
C PRO A 130 -32.72 46.61 20.05
N LYS A 131 -32.58 47.72 19.33
CA LYS A 131 -32.90 47.73 17.90
C LYS A 131 -31.86 46.91 17.14
N LEU A 132 -32.24 46.38 15.97
CA LEU A 132 -31.33 45.58 15.13
C LEU A 132 -29.97 46.26 14.85
N PRO A 133 -29.90 47.55 14.46
CA PRO A 133 -28.61 48.21 14.24
C PRO A 133 -27.76 48.33 15.51
N ASP A 134 -28.39 48.51 16.67
CA ASP A 134 -27.69 48.61 17.95
C ASP A 134 -27.14 47.25 18.37
N PHE A 135 -27.91 46.18 18.16
CA PHE A 135 -27.44 44.81 18.37
C PHE A 135 -26.26 44.47 17.44
N ASP A 136 -26.37 44.79 16.14
CA ASP A 136 -25.31 44.54 15.16
C ASP A 136 -24.02 45.32 15.53
N ARG A 137 -24.15 46.58 15.98
CA ARG A 137 -23.03 47.39 16.48
C ARG A 137 -22.42 46.82 17.77
N ALA A 138 -23.26 46.34 18.69
CA ALA A 138 -22.82 45.71 19.93
C ALA A 138 -21.98 44.45 19.63
N ILE A 139 -22.45 43.58 18.74
CA ILE A 139 -21.71 42.38 18.31
C ILE A 139 -20.36 42.75 17.67
N ALA A 140 -20.32 43.77 16.80
CA ALA A 140 -19.06 44.25 16.21
C ALA A 140 -18.08 44.76 17.28
N LEU A 141 -18.57 45.45 18.31
CA LEU A 141 -17.74 45.90 19.44
C LEU A 141 -17.17 44.70 20.22
N LEU A 142 -17.98 43.66 20.48
CA LEU A 142 -17.50 42.44 21.13
C LEU A 142 -16.38 41.78 20.30
N ASP A 143 -16.57 41.66 18.99
CA ASP A 143 -15.58 41.10 18.08
C ASP A 143 -14.26 41.89 18.15
N ASP A 144 -14.30 43.21 18.00
CA ASP A 144 -13.09 44.04 17.99
C ASP A 144 -12.35 44.01 19.33
N ALA A 145 -13.08 44.08 20.45
CA ALA A 145 -12.50 44.13 21.78
C ALA A 145 -11.97 42.77 22.27
N LEU A 146 -12.59 41.66 21.84
CA LEU A 146 -12.30 40.33 22.38
C LEU A 146 -11.62 39.38 21.38
N ARG A 147 -11.54 39.70 20.07
CA ARG A 147 -10.84 38.85 19.07
C ARG A 147 -9.37 38.57 19.40
N GLN A 148 -8.72 39.47 20.15
CA GLN A 148 -7.33 39.31 20.58
C GLN A 148 -7.20 38.59 21.93
N LEU A 149 -8.29 38.45 22.68
CA LEU A 149 -8.30 37.83 24.02
C LEU A 149 -8.33 36.29 24.00
N GLY A 150 -8.02 35.69 22.85
CA GLY A 150 -7.57 34.30 22.76
C GLY A 150 -6.05 34.15 22.90
N VAL A 151 -5.30 35.25 23.05
CA VAL A 151 -3.84 35.27 23.11
C VAL A 151 -3.35 36.02 24.34
N MET A 152 -3.51 35.43 25.53
CA MET A 152 -2.63 35.63 26.69
C MET A 152 -2.83 34.50 27.71
N GLY A 153 -1.75 33.78 28.06
CA GLY A 153 -1.68 32.98 29.30
C GLY A 153 -2.18 31.53 29.27
N SER A 154 -2.72 31.03 28.14
CA SER A 154 -3.03 29.61 27.98
C SER A 154 -1.73 28.80 27.77
N LEU A 155 -1.45 27.81 28.64
CA LEU A 155 -0.36 26.84 28.45
C LEU A 155 -0.62 25.83 27.31
N GLN A 156 -1.72 25.99 26.55
CA GLN A 156 -2.00 25.25 25.32
C GLN A 156 -2.15 26.20 24.13
N ARG A 157 -1.76 25.74 22.92
CA ARG A 157 -1.90 26.48 21.66
C ARG A 157 -3.40 26.75 21.36
N GLY A 158 -3.91 27.92 21.74
CA GLY A 158 -5.28 28.36 21.45
C GLY A 158 -5.38 29.04 20.09
N GLN A 159 -6.41 28.72 19.32
CA GLN A 159 -6.71 29.30 18.00
C GLN A 159 -7.22 30.75 18.15
N ARG A 160 -6.83 31.63 17.22
CA ARG A 160 -7.40 32.97 17.09
C ARG A 160 -8.81 32.86 16.50
N LEU A 161 -9.83 33.26 17.28
CA LEU A 161 -11.22 33.19 16.83
C LEU A 161 -11.64 34.48 16.10
N VAL A 162 -12.13 34.35 14.86
CA VAL A 162 -12.63 35.47 14.04
C VAL A 162 -14.05 35.14 13.58
N LEU A 163 -15.05 35.87 14.08
CA LEU A 163 -16.47 35.55 13.88
C LEU A 163 -17.26 36.58 13.06
N GLY A 164 -16.57 37.43 12.28
CA GLY A 164 -17.18 38.59 11.62
C GLY A 164 -18.18 38.23 10.51
N GLN A 165 -17.75 37.48 9.50
CA GLN A 165 -18.57 37.14 8.33
C GLN A 165 -18.60 35.62 8.08
N PRO A 166 -19.63 35.11 7.36
CA PRO A 166 -19.63 33.74 6.89
C PRO A 166 -18.36 33.45 6.09
N CYS A 167 -17.73 32.32 6.37
CA CYS A 167 -16.52 31.87 5.73
C CYS A 167 -16.42 30.35 5.87
N ASP A 168 -16.84 29.65 4.83
CA ASP A 168 -16.75 28.19 4.75
C ASP A 168 -16.68 27.74 3.29
N ILE A 169 -16.28 26.49 3.08
CA ILE A 169 -16.27 25.85 1.77
C ILE A 169 -17.67 25.24 1.54
N ASP A 170 -18.30 25.58 0.42
CA ASP A 170 -19.61 25.07 0.03
C ASP A 170 -19.54 23.64 -0.47
N ALA A 171 -18.57 23.39 -1.36
CA ALA A 171 -18.35 22.10 -2.00
C ALA A 171 -16.89 21.94 -2.43
N VAL A 172 -16.44 20.69 -2.42
CA VAL A 172 -15.13 20.25 -2.91
C VAL A 172 -15.36 19.21 -4.00
N GLU A 173 -14.75 19.39 -5.17
CA GLU A 173 -14.68 18.39 -6.24
C GLU A 173 -13.24 17.92 -6.38
N LEU A 174 -13.00 16.62 -6.23
CA LEU A 174 -11.74 15.95 -6.54
C LEU A 174 -11.91 15.07 -7.77
N ARG A 175 -11.00 15.19 -8.73
CA ARG A 175 -10.96 14.29 -9.89
C ARG A 175 -9.55 14.00 -10.36
N GLU A 176 -9.35 12.79 -10.88
CA GLU A 176 -8.16 12.47 -11.65
C GLU A 176 -8.16 13.32 -12.93
N HIS A 177 -7.06 14.04 -13.18
CA HIS A 177 -6.91 14.90 -14.34
C HIS A 177 -5.88 14.27 -15.29
N GLU A 178 -6.30 13.97 -16.52
CA GLU A 178 -5.41 13.38 -17.53
C GLU A 178 -4.66 12.15 -17.02
N PRO A 179 -5.38 11.05 -16.67
CA PRO A 179 -4.73 9.83 -16.20
C PRO A 179 -3.65 9.37 -17.19
N PRO A 180 -2.49 8.88 -16.72
CA PRO A 180 -1.48 8.34 -17.62
C PRO A 180 -2.09 7.18 -18.41
N PRO A 181 -1.73 7.04 -19.71
CA PRO A 181 -2.24 5.95 -20.53
C PRO A 181 -1.84 4.62 -19.90
N ARG A 182 -2.79 3.70 -19.80
CA ARG A 182 -2.57 2.38 -19.20
C ARG A 182 -2.60 1.33 -20.29
N GLN A 183 -1.68 0.38 -20.21
CA GLN A 183 -1.57 -0.71 -21.19
C GLN A 183 -1.53 -2.05 -20.46
N PRO A 184 -2.66 -2.47 -19.84
CA PRO A 184 -2.67 -3.74 -19.12
C PRO A 184 -2.51 -4.90 -20.10
N TYR A 185 -1.70 -5.87 -19.71
CA TYR A 185 -1.50 -7.11 -20.47
C TYR A 185 -2.44 -8.20 -19.96
N ARG A 186 -3.08 -8.89 -20.89
CA ARG A 186 -4.02 -9.97 -20.62
C ARG A 186 -3.68 -11.19 -21.45
N PHE A 187 -3.85 -12.36 -20.84
CA PHE A 187 -3.75 -13.63 -21.53
C PHE A 187 -5.16 -14.13 -21.85
N GLU A 188 -5.56 -14.03 -23.11
CA GLU A 188 -6.88 -14.41 -23.58
C GLU A 188 -6.74 -15.26 -24.84
N ARG A 189 -7.53 -16.33 -24.96
CA ARG A 189 -7.53 -17.23 -26.14
C ARG A 189 -6.13 -17.76 -26.52
N GLY A 190 -5.30 -18.05 -25.52
CA GLY A 190 -3.95 -18.61 -25.73
C GLY A 190 -2.90 -17.59 -26.15
N GLN A 191 -3.20 -16.28 -26.11
CA GLN A 191 -2.28 -15.24 -26.54
C GLN A 191 -2.21 -14.10 -25.53
N TRP A 192 -0.99 -13.60 -25.30
CA TRP A 192 -0.78 -12.33 -24.62
C TRP A 192 -1.16 -11.18 -25.55
N SER A 193 -2.08 -10.35 -25.10
CA SER A 193 -2.45 -9.13 -25.81
C SER A 193 -2.41 -7.95 -24.86
N ARG A 194 -2.10 -6.80 -25.46
CA ARG A 194 -2.18 -5.52 -24.79
C ARG A 194 -3.60 -4.99 -24.99
N ALA A 195 -4.33 -4.78 -23.90
CA ALA A 195 -5.63 -4.15 -24.01
C ALA A 195 -5.44 -2.65 -24.23
N GLY A 196 -6.15 -2.07 -25.21
CA GLY A 196 -6.22 -0.61 -25.37
C GLY A 196 -6.93 0.00 -24.17
N GLY A 197 -6.18 0.77 -23.37
CA GLY A 197 -6.65 1.28 -22.09
C GLY A 197 -7.19 2.70 -22.17
N ASP A 198 -8.36 2.86 -22.77
CA ASP A 198 -9.22 4.01 -22.46
C ASP A 198 -10.32 3.53 -21.50
N SER A 199 -9.97 3.29 -20.25
CA SER A 199 -10.99 3.23 -19.20
C SER A 199 -11.53 4.64 -19.02
N ALA A 200 -12.85 4.81 -19.11
CA ALA A 200 -13.47 6.08 -18.76
C ALA A 200 -12.96 6.55 -17.39
N PRO A 201 -12.58 7.83 -17.24
CA PRO A 201 -12.07 8.32 -15.96
C PRO A 201 -13.12 8.08 -14.87
N PRO A 202 -12.69 7.75 -13.63
CA PRO A 202 -13.63 7.56 -12.54
C PRO A 202 -14.47 8.82 -12.33
N ALA A 203 -15.69 8.65 -11.83
CA ALA A 203 -16.55 9.77 -11.48
C ALA A 203 -15.84 10.69 -10.48
N PRO A 204 -16.03 12.02 -10.58
CA PRO A 204 -15.45 12.95 -9.61
C PRO A 204 -16.03 12.68 -8.22
N LEU A 205 -15.19 12.81 -7.21
CA LEU A 205 -15.62 12.80 -5.82
C LEU A 205 -16.07 14.22 -5.46
N VAL A 206 -17.35 14.39 -5.15
CA VAL A 206 -17.93 15.67 -4.76
C VAL A 206 -18.40 15.58 -3.31
N VAL A 207 -17.92 16.49 -2.47
CA VAL A 207 -18.30 16.57 -1.05
C VAL A 207 -18.86 17.95 -0.77
N THR A 208 -20.02 17.99 -0.13
CA THR A 208 -20.65 19.21 0.38
C THR A 208 -20.76 19.13 1.90
N ALA A 209 -21.13 20.23 2.57
CA ALA A 209 -21.33 20.17 4.02
C ALA A 209 -22.42 19.17 4.46
N ALA A 210 -23.42 18.88 3.61
CA ALA A 210 -24.43 17.86 3.90
C ALA A 210 -23.82 16.45 3.98
N ASP A 211 -22.72 16.23 3.24
CA ASP A 211 -22.06 14.94 3.10
C ASP A 211 -20.63 14.98 3.67
N ALA A 212 -20.34 15.89 4.61
CA ALA A 212 -18.98 16.08 5.15
C ALA A 212 -18.37 14.78 5.71
N ALA A 213 -19.21 13.88 6.25
CA ALA A 213 -18.80 12.56 6.73
C ALA A 213 -18.34 11.60 5.61
N ALA A 214 -18.67 11.88 4.35
CA ALA A 214 -18.22 11.13 3.18
C ALA A 214 -16.83 11.55 2.69
N TRP A 215 -16.19 12.54 3.34
CA TRP A 215 -14.82 12.91 3.04
C TRP A 215 -13.87 11.73 3.29
N PRO A 216 -13.11 11.27 2.28
CA PRO A 216 -12.27 10.11 2.43
C PRO A 216 -11.05 10.42 3.30
N SER A 217 -10.64 9.44 4.11
CA SER A 217 -9.36 9.52 4.83
C SER A 217 -8.15 9.40 3.90
N ARG A 218 -8.33 8.78 2.73
CA ARG A 218 -7.30 8.55 1.72
C ARG A 218 -7.88 8.66 0.31
N ILE A 219 -7.10 9.28 -0.58
CA ILE A 219 -7.30 9.21 -2.02
C ILE A 219 -6.10 8.54 -2.70
N SER A 220 -6.37 7.74 -3.73
CA SER A 220 -5.38 6.96 -4.47
C SER A 220 -5.36 7.33 -5.94
N LEU A 221 -4.15 7.51 -6.48
CA LEU A 221 -3.90 7.81 -7.89
C LEU A 221 -2.81 6.91 -8.44
N LEU A 222 -2.81 6.70 -9.76
CA LEU A 222 -1.71 6.04 -10.45
C LEU A 222 -0.90 7.10 -11.22
N GLY A 223 0.42 7.08 -11.06
CA GLY A 223 1.34 8.00 -11.73
C GLY A 223 2.61 7.28 -12.18
N GLN A 224 3.38 7.88 -13.08
CA GLN A 224 4.70 7.35 -13.44
C GLN A 224 5.77 7.87 -12.46
N ASP A 225 6.97 7.27 -12.56
CA ASP A 225 8.15 7.70 -11.81
C ASP A 225 8.55 9.16 -12.15
N PRO A 226 9.56 9.74 -11.48
CA PRO A 226 10.00 11.12 -11.74
C PRO A 226 10.47 11.40 -13.18
N ALA A 227 10.82 10.39 -13.98
CA ALA A 227 11.20 10.55 -15.38
C ALA A 227 9.99 10.53 -16.33
N GLY A 228 8.85 10.00 -15.87
CA GLY A 228 7.60 9.91 -16.61
C GLY A 228 6.59 11.03 -16.29
N ARG A 229 5.34 10.78 -16.65
CA ARG A 229 4.19 11.67 -16.40
C ARG A 229 3.70 11.54 -14.94
N PRO A 230 3.58 12.64 -14.18
CA PRO A 230 3.06 12.60 -12.82
C PRO A 230 1.57 12.25 -12.80
N ALA A 231 1.09 11.78 -11.65
CA ALA A 231 -0.34 11.82 -11.38
C ALA A 231 -0.78 13.27 -11.16
N ARG A 232 -1.93 13.64 -11.70
CA ARG A 232 -2.51 14.98 -11.54
C ARG A 232 -3.90 14.87 -10.90
N LEU A 233 -4.09 15.57 -9.79
CA LEU A 233 -5.38 15.71 -9.14
C LEU A 233 -5.91 17.10 -9.40
N ARG A 234 -7.09 17.21 -10.02
CA ARG A 234 -7.81 18.48 -10.07
C ARG A 234 -8.70 18.59 -8.85
N LEU A 235 -8.44 19.64 -8.07
CA LEU A 235 -9.21 20.08 -6.92
C LEU A 235 -9.98 21.33 -7.31
N ARG A 236 -11.29 21.35 -7.13
CA ARG A 236 -12.10 22.56 -7.27
C ARG A 236 -12.82 22.85 -5.97
N LEU A 237 -12.73 24.10 -5.55
CA LEU A 237 -13.41 24.60 -4.36
C LEU A 237 -14.47 25.59 -4.78
N ARG A 238 -15.66 25.44 -4.19
CA ARG A 238 -16.68 26.48 -4.21
C ARG A 238 -16.79 27.06 -2.81
N ALA A 239 -16.65 28.37 -2.68
CA ALA A 239 -16.90 29.09 -1.44
C ALA A 239 -17.70 30.35 -1.78
N GLY A 240 -18.97 30.38 -1.39
CA GLY A 240 -19.88 31.49 -1.66
C GLY A 240 -19.56 32.74 -0.82
N HIS A 241 -18.98 32.54 0.36
CA HIS A 241 -18.58 33.62 1.27
C HIS A 241 -17.22 33.33 1.90
N CYS A 242 -16.38 34.37 1.99
CA CYS A 242 -15.08 34.32 2.63
C CYS A 242 -14.88 35.57 3.50
N CYS A 243 -14.34 35.40 4.71
CA CYS A 243 -14.14 36.52 5.63
C CYS A 243 -12.99 37.45 5.20
N ASP A 244 -11.96 36.87 4.58
CA ASP A 244 -10.82 37.58 4.02
C ASP A 244 -10.33 36.80 2.79
N PRO A 245 -10.56 37.32 1.57
CA PRO A 245 -10.10 36.69 0.34
C PRO A 245 -8.58 36.54 0.22
N ALA A 246 -7.77 37.23 1.03
CA ALA A 246 -6.32 37.04 1.05
C ALA A 246 -5.90 35.80 1.87
N VAL A 247 -6.79 35.32 2.74
CA VAL A 247 -6.49 34.26 3.71
C VAL A 247 -7.27 32.99 3.42
N HIS A 248 -8.56 33.09 3.04
CA HIS A 248 -9.47 31.95 2.89
C HIS A 248 -10.18 31.91 1.53
N PRO A 249 -10.48 30.70 1.03
CA PRO A 249 -10.11 29.40 1.59
C PRO A 249 -8.61 29.12 1.43
N ALA A 250 -8.07 28.17 2.20
CA ALA A 250 -6.67 27.77 2.12
C ALA A 250 -6.55 26.29 1.75
N VAL A 251 -5.57 25.98 0.91
CA VAL A 251 -5.22 24.60 0.51
C VAL A 251 -3.76 24.39 0.83
N LEU A 252 -3.45 23.33 1.57
CA LEU A 252 -2.09 22.93 1.89
C LEU A 252 -1.82 21.53 1.32
N GLN A 253 -0.74 21.39 0.57
CA GLN A 253 -0.24 20.12 0.09
C GLN A 253 1.10 19.82 0.76
N PHE A 254 1.13 18.77 1.55
CA PHE A 254 2.33 18.23 2.17
C PHE A 254 2.84 17.07 1.33
N THR A 255 4.08 17.13 0.90
CA THR A 255 4.78 16.04 0.22
C THR A 255 6.14 15.82 0.88
N GLU A 256 6.83 14.75 0.50
CA GLU A 256 8.21 14.52 0.92
C GLU A 256 9.17 15.65 0.50
N THR A 257 8.83 16.40 -0.56
CA THR A 257 9.66 17.49 -1.08
C THR A 257 9.35 18.85 -0.43
N GLY A 258 8.28 18.96 0.35
CA GLY A 258 7.96 20.18 1.08
C GLY A 258 6.47 20.47 1.25
N LEU A 259 6.17 21.73 1.55
CA LEU A 259 4.83 22.26 1.74
C LEU A 259 4.53 23.27 0.63
N LEU A 260 3.41 23.06 -0.06
CA LEU A 260 2.81 24.06 -0.95
C LEU A 260 1.52 24.58 -0.35
N GLU A 261 1.29 25.88 -0.49
CA GLU A 261 0.13 26.56 0.07
C GLU A 261 -0.49 27.51 -0.94
N TRP A 262 -1.81 27.47 -1.05
CA TRP A 262 -2.63 28.39 -1.84
C TRP A 262 -3.70 28.99 -0.95
N ARG A 263 -4.03 30.26 -1.18
CA ARG A 263 -5.04 30.99 -0.39
C ARG A 263 -5.96 31.78 -1.32
N GLY A 264 -7.18 32.01 -0.84
CA GLY A 264 -8.09 32.94 -1.49
C GLY A 264 -8.58 32.47 -2.86
N PRO A 265 -8.76 33.39 -3.82
CA PRO A 265 -9.20 33.06 -5.17
C PRO A 265 -8.34 32.00 -5.88
N HIS A 266 -7.06 31.87 -5.51
CA HIS A 266 -6.14 30.89 -6.10
C HIS A 266 -6.52 29.44 -5.77
N THR A 267 -7.36 29.19 -4.78
CA THR A 267 -7.80 27.84 -4.43
C THR A 267 -9.05 27.37 -5.16
N THR A 268 -9.67 28.23 -5.99
CA THR A 268 -10.91 27.90 -6.70
C THR A 268 -10.76 26.68 -7.60
N GLU A 269 -9.61 26.57 -8.26
CA GLU A 269 -9.25 25.44 -9.10
C GLU A 269 -7.74 25.24 -9.08
N LEU A 270 -7.31 24.06 -8.64
CA LEU A 270 -5.92 23.67 -8.54
C LEU A 270 -5.71 22.35 -9.28
N VAL A 271 -4.58 22.25 -9.98
CA VAL A 271 -4.07 20.98 -10.48
C VAL A 271 -2.82 20.67 -9.66
N LEU A 272 -2.98 19.75 -8.74
CA LEU A 272 -1.93 19.28 -7.87
C LEU A 272 -1.21 18.12 -8.56
N THR A 273 0.11 18.03 -8.42
CA THR A 273 0.93 17.03 -9.11
C THR A 273 1.81 16.26 -8.14
N GLN A 274 1.94 14.96 -8.38
CA GLN A 274 2.83 14.10 -7.62
C GLN A 274 3.25 12.89 -8.48
N HIS A 275 4.55 12.60 -8.49
CA HIS A 275 5.08 11.39 -9.12
C HIS A 275 4.96 10.18 -8.20
N ALA A 276 4.84 8.99 -8.78
CA ALA A 276 5.01 7.76 -8.04
C ALA A 276 6.47 7.61 -7.57
N SER A 277 6.68 6.76 -6.57
CA SER A 277 8.02 6.31 -6.22
C SER A 277 8.66 5.59 -7.41
N ALA A 278 9.97 5.74 -7.58
CA ALA A 278 10.69 4.96 -8.59
C ALA A 278 10.48 3.46 -8.29
N THR A 279 10.10 2.70 -9.32
CA THR A 279 9.93 1.23 -9.22
C THR A 279 11.24 0.54 -9.57
N GLU A 280 12.38 1.18 -9.27
CA GLU A 280 13.70 0.63 -9.49
C GLU A 280 14.26 0.10 -8.17
N LEU A 281 14.76 -1.14 -8.24
CA LEU A 281 15.48 -1.77 -7.14
C LEU A 281 16.80 -1.02 -6.88
N PRO A 282 17.41 -1.17 -5.70
CA PRO A 282 18.74 -0.64 -5.46
C PRO A 282 19.72 -1.07 -6.57
N PRO A 283 20.69 -0.21 -6.96
CA PRO A 283 21.58 -0.42 -8.12
C PRO A 283 22.49 -1.65 -8.03
N THR A 284 22.47 -2.36 -6.90
CA THR A 284 23.18 -3.63 -6.72
C THR A 284 22.48 -4.83 -7.38
N GLN A 285 21.26 -4.67 -7.88
CA GLN A 285 20.52 -5.73 -8.56
C GLN A 285 20.64 -5.62 -10.08
N THR A 286 21.15 -6.68 -10.70
CA THR A 286 21.39 -6.75 -12.16
C THR A 286 20.13 -7.10 -12.96
N TRP A 287 19.10 -7.66 -12.32
CA TRP A 287 17.88 -8.13 -12.99
C TRP A 287 16.77 -7.09 -12.85
N GLN A 288 16.52 -6.33 -13.91
CA GLN A 288 15.39 -5.42 -14.00
C GLN A 288 14.43 -5.84 -15.11
N PRO A 289 13.10 -5.72 -14.92
CA PRO A 289 12.41 -5.39 -13.67
C PRO A 289 12.40 -6.57 -12.67
N ALA A 290 12.21 -6.31 -11.37
CA ALA A 290 11.88 -7.36 -10.41
C ALA A 290 10.52 -7.97 -10.74
N LEU A 291 10.46 -9.29 -10.76
CA LEU A 291 9.26 -10.02 -11.11
C LEU A 291 8.17 -9.81 -10.06
N ALA A 292 6.98 -9.40 -10.48
CA ALA A 292 5.82 -9.20 -9.61
C ALA A 292 6.04 -8.25 -8.41
N TRP A 293 7.09 -7.42 -8.43
CA TRP A 293 7.30 -6.41 -7.40
C TRP A 293 6.31 -5.26 -7.58
N SER A 294 5.56 -4.96 -6.53
CA SER A 294 4.54 -3.92 -6.58
C SER A 294 5.12 -2.52 -6.48
N GLY A 295 6.28 -2.33 -5.83
CA GLY A 295 6.67 -1.02 -5.33
C GLY A 295 5.69 -0.49 -4.26
N GLY A 296 6.07 0.61 -3.62
CA GLY A 296 5.24 1.29 -2.62
C GLY A 296 4.59 2.57 -3.17
N ALA A 297 3.51 3.01 -2.54
CA ALA A 297 2.95 4.32 -2.81
C ALA A 297 3.88 5.44 -2.31
N ARG A 298 3.86 6.57 -3.01
CA ARG A 298 4.36 7.83 -2.49
C ARG A 298 3.25 8.54 -1.73
N PHE A 299 3.52 8.95 -0.50
CA PHE A 299 2.53 9.55 0.39
C PHE A 299 2.65 11.08 0.41
N GLY A 300 1.50 11.73 0.44
CA GLY A 300 1.34 13.16 0.72
C GLY A 300 0.07 13.38 1.53
N ARG A 301 -0.15 14.61 1.98
CA ARG A 301 -1.37 15.01 2.68
C ARG A 301 -1.94 16.27 2.06
N LEU A 302 -3.24 16.24 1.77
CA LEU A 302 -4.00 17.40 1.33
C LEU A 302 -4.84 17.90 2.50
N GLN A 303 -4.74 19.19 2.79
CA GLN A 303 -5.57 19.87 3.78
C GLN A 303 -6.29 21.05 3.14
N LEU A 304 -7.58 21.19 3.47
CA LEU A 304 -8.42 22.32 3.09
C LEU A 304 -8.84 23.00 4.38
N ALA A 305 -8.68 24.31 4.45
CA ALA A 305 -9.00 25.08 5.65
C ALA A 305 -9.88 26.29 5.35
N SER A 306 -10.78 26.56 6.29
CA SER A 306 -11.62 27.77 6.32
C SER A 306 -11.98 28.10 7.78
N CYS A 307 -12.72 29.18 8.02
CA CYS A 307 -13.21 29.44 9.38
C CYS A 307 -14.34 28.49 9.81
N GLY A 308 -14.95 27.73 8.90
CA GLY A 308 -16.12 26.89 9.18
C GLY A 308 -17.35 27.68 9.64
N LEU A 309 -17.50 28.95 9.23
CA LEU A 309 -18.61 29.81 9.64
C LEU A 309 -19.67 29.86 8.55
N ARG A 310 -20.84 29.29 8.83
CA ARG A 310 -22.01 29.35 7.94
C ARG A 310 -23.17 30.08 8.58
N GLU A 311 -23.99 30.73 7.74
CA GLU A 311 -25.25 31.32 8.19
C GLU A 311 -26.24 30.25 8.66
N GLN A 312 -26.27 29.10 7.99
CA GLN A 312 -27.17 27.99 8.28
C GLN A 312 -26.49 26.65 7.98
N GLY A 313 -26.99 25.58 8.60
CA GLY A 313 -26.50 24.21 8.39
C GLY A 313 -25.19 23.89 9.12
N ASP A 314 -24.72 22.66 8.90
CA ASP A 314 -23.39 22.23 9.33
C ASP A 314 -22.30 22.87 8.46
N ALA A 315 -21.15 23.14 9.06
CA ALA A 315 -19.97 23.58 8.32
C ALA A 315 -19.28 22.38 7.67
N LEU A 316 -18.66 22.60 6.51
CA LEU A 316 -17.70 21.63 5.99
C LEU A 316 -16.43 21.65 6.84
N GLY A 317 -15.97 22.86 7.20
CA GLY A 317 -14.84 23.07 8.11
C GLY A 317 -13.50 22.67 7.49
N ASP A 318 -12.57 22.28 8.36
CA ASP A 318 -11.25 21.81 7.94
C ASP A 318 -11.35 20.36 7.48
N LEU A 319 -10.85 20.09 6.28
CA LEU A 319 -10.80 18.75 5.70
C LEU A 319 -9.34 18.33 5.52
N ALA A 320 -9.07 17.04 5.75
CA ALA A 320 -7.76 16.46 5.50
C ALA A 320 -7.89 15.06 4.92
N THR A 321 -7.11 14.75 3.89
CA THR A 321 -7.01 13.40 3.32
C THR A 321 -5.55 13.09 3.02
N ASP A 322 -5.16 11.83 3.21
CA ASP A 322 -3.91 11.34 2.66
C ASP A 322 -4.05 11.20 1.15
N TRP A 323 -3.00 11.53 0.42
CA TRP A 323 -2.88 11.34 -1.02
C TRP A 323 -1.78 10.31 -1.27
N CYS A 324 -2.15 9.19 -1.89
CA CYS A 324 -1.23 8.13 -2.27
C CYS A 324 -1.07 8.05 -3.81
N VAL A 325 0.16 8.11 -4.33
CA VAL A 325 0.46 7.85 -5.75
C VAL A 325 1.19 6.52 -5.90
N TYR A 326 0.58 5.57 -6.60
CA TYR A 326 1.17 4.27 -6.90
C TYR A 326 1.74 4.25 -8.34
N PRO A 327 2.75 3.41 -8.62
CA PRO A 327 3.28 3.26 -9.97
C PRO A 327 2.21 2.78 -10.96
N ALA A 328 1.98 3.55 -12.02
CA ALA A 328 1.06 3.18 -13.10
C ALA A 328 1.62 2.12 -14.05
N ALA A 329 2.93 1.88 -14.00
CA ALA A 329 3.64 1.04 -14.95
C ALA A 329 3.13 -0.40 -14.94
N GLN A 330 2.82 -0.91 -16.14
CA GLN A 330 2.46 -2.29 -16.39
C GLN A 330 3.65 -3.01 -17.02
N HIS A 331 4.04 -4.12 -16.40
CA HIS A 331 5.13 -4.95 -16.89
C HIS A 331 4.58 -6.23 -17.50
N TRP A 332 5.27 -6.71 -18.53
CA TRP A 332 5.05 -8.00 -19.13
C TRP A 332 6.40 -8.66 -19.43
N MET A 333 6.50 -9.93 -19.10
CA MET A 333 7.64 -10.76 -19.40
C MET A 333 7.14 -12.04 -20.06
N LEU A 334 7.77 -12.42 -21.16
CA LEU A 334 7.59 -13.72 -21.80
C LEU A 334 8.97 -14.31 -22.05
N TRP A 335 9.20 -15.52 -21.56
CA TRP A 335 10.39 -16.28 -21.93
C TRP A 335 10.03 -17.66 -22.45
N ARG A 336 10.90 -18.15 -23.34
CA ARG A 336 10.82 -19.48 -23.93
C ARG A 336 12.18 -20.16 -23.84
N ARG A 337 12.18 -21.42 -23.45
CA ARG A 337 13.37 -22.27 -23.42
C ARG A 337 13.09 -23.61 -24.08
N GLU A 338 14.05 -24.05 -24.88
CA GLU A 338 14.03 -25.39 -25.47
C GLU A 338 14.86 -26.34 -24.60
N ALA A 339 14.57 -27.64 -24.69
CA ALA A 339 15.36 -28.65 -23.98
C ALA A 339 16.77 -28.71 -24.58
N ALA A 340 17.77 -28.96 -23.73
CA ALA A 340 19.11 -29.27 -24.20
C ALA A 340 19.08 -30.57 -25.02
N PRO A 341 19.96 -30.70 -26.03
CA PRO A 341 20.08 -31.95 -26.77
C PRO A 341 20.53 -33.08 -25.83
N ASP A 342 20.14 -34.29 -26.18
CA ASP A 342 20.58 -35.49 -25.48
C ASP A 342 22.11 -35.56 -25.45
N ARG A 343 22.64 -35.98 -24.31
CA ARG A 343 24.08 -36.02 -24.10
C ARG A 343 24.55 -37.38 -23.65
N GLN A 344 25.73 -37.75 -24.16
CA GLN A 344 26.44 -38.95 -23.80
C GLN A 344 27.80 -38.59 -23.23
N TRP A 345 28.17 -39.25 -22.15
CA TRP A 345 29.46 -39.17 -21.50
C TRP A 345 30.12 -40.53 -21.58
N SER A 346 31.37 -40.53 -22.01
CA SER A 346 32.28 -41.67 -22.02
C SER A 346 33.70 -41.14 -21.88
N THR A 347 34.67 -42.01 -21.68
CA THR A 347 36.09 -41.63 -21.58
C THR A 347 36.63 -40.96 -22.85
N ASP A 348 36.01 -41.23 -24.00
CA ASP A 348 36.44 -40.74 -25.32
C ASP A 348 35.42 -39.75 -25.95
N ALA A 349 34.51 -39.19 -25.15
CA ALA A 349 33.41 -38.38 -25.68
C ALA A 349 33.91 -37.09 -26.34
N ALA A 350 33.29 -36.76 -27.49
CA ALA A 350 33.48 -35.50 -28.19
C ALA A 350 32.95 -34.30 -27.36
N PRO A 351 33.45 -33.07 -27.59
CA PRO A 351 32.99 -31.89 -26.88
C PRO A 351 31.49 -31.63 -27.09
N ALA A 352 30.89 -31.03 -26.08
CA ALA A 352 29.47 -30.71 -25.99
C ALA A 352 28.89 -30.01 -27.24
N PRO A 353 27.69 -30.40 -27.71
CA PRO A 353 26.91 -29.56 -28.63
C PRO A 353 26.55 -28.23 -27.96
N HIS A 354 26.34 -27.17 -28.75
CA HIS A 354 25.95 -25.86 -28.24
C HIS A 354 24.59 -25.92 -27.52
N ALA A 355 24.50 -25.26 -26.36
CA ALA A 355 23.27 -25.16 -25.59
C ALA A 355 22.15 -24.44 -26.38
N PRO A 356 20.88 -24.83 -26.18
CA PRO A 356 19.73 -24.16 -26.78
C PRO A 356 19.65 -22.71 -26.31
N ARG A 357 19.11 -21.82 -27.17
CA ARG A 357 18.97 -20.40 -26.85
C ARG A 357 17.67 -20.15 -26.08
N ALA A 358 17.79 -19.55 -24.90
CA ALA A 358 16.65 -18.94 -24.23
C ALA A 358 16.25 -17.64 -24.95
N ALA A 359 14.96 -17.48 -25.25
CA ALA A 359 14.38 -16.22 -25.71
C ALA A 359 13.66 -15.56 -24.54
N CYS A 360 13.84 -14.26 -24.36
CA CYS A 360 13.13 -13.48 -23.35
C CYS A 360 12.76 -12.12 -23.94
N ILE A 361 11.51 -11.72 -23.72
CA ILE A 361 10.94 -10.43 -24.09
C ILE A 361 10.42 -9.81 -22.81
N ILE A 362 10.78 -8.54 -22.58
CA ILE A 362 10.33 -7.76 -21.44
C ILE A 362 9.79 -6.44 -21.99
N GLU A 363 8.59 -6.07 -21.56
CA GLU A 363 7.97 -4.79 -21.89
C GLU A 363 7.49 -4.07 -20.64
N ARG A 364 7.60 -2.74 -20.65
CA ARG A 364 7.01 -1.82 -19.67
C ARG A 364 6.17 -0.79 -20.41
N ASP A 365 4.87 -0.76 -20.15
CA ASP A 365 3.89 0.11 -20.84
C ASP A 365 4.06 0.11 -22.37
N GLY A 366 4.40 -1.06 -22.89
CA GLY A 366 4.59 -1.32 -24.30
C GLY A 366 5.95 -0.95 -24.90
N GLN A 367 6.86 -0.41 -24.09
CA GLN A 367 8.24 -0.18 -24.46
C GLN A 367 9.07 -1.43 -24.12
N ARG A 368 9.85 -1.92 -25.07
CA ARG A 368 10.76 -3.04 -24.82
C ARG A 368 11.90 -2.61 -23.90
N LEU A 369 12.16 -3.42 -22.88
CA LEU A 369 13.31 -3.28 -21.99
C LEU A 369 14.43 -4.23 -22.42
N ASP A 370 15.64 -3.98 -21.93
CA ASP A 370 16.75 -4.91 -22.12
C ASP A 370 16.48 -6.23 -21.37
N ALA A 371 16.56 -7.33 -22.09
CA ALA A 371 16.37 -8.69 -21.57
C ALA A 371 17.68 -9.49 -21.53
N GLY A 372 18.83 -8.89 -21.89
CA GLY A 372 20.10 -9.60 -22.02
C GLY A 372 20.53 -10.29 -20.73
N ALA A 373 20.33 -9.61 -19.60
CA ALA A 373 20.56 -10.19 -18.29
C ALA A 373 19.66 -11.45 -18.09
N TRP A 374 18.34 -11.32 -18.21
CA TRP A 374 17.42 -12.46 -18.07
C TRP A 374 17.77 -13.63 -19.00
N GLN A 375 18.14 -13.36 -20.24
CA GLN A 375 18.57 -14.39 -21.19
C GLN A 375 19.84 -15.11 -20.71
N ALA A 376 20.84 -14.39 -20.23
CA ALA A 376 22.07 -14.97 -19.68
C ALA A 376 21.78 -15.81 -18.42
N GLY A 377 20.90 -15.34 -17.53
CA GLY A 377 20.49 -16.08 -16.34
C GLY A 377 19.76 -17.39 -16.67
N LEU A 378 18.88 -17.38 -17.67
CA LEU A 378 18.19 -18.56 -18.18
C LEU A 378 19.16 -19.57 -18.83
N GLN A 379 20.21 -19.09 -19.52
CA GLN A 379 21.26 -19.94 -20.10
C GLN A 379 22.17 -20.54 -19.01
N ALA A 380 22.40 -19.81 -17.92
CA ALA A 380 23.21 -20.31 -16.80
C ALA A 380 22.60 -21.56 -16.14
N LEU A 381 21.28 -21.74 -16.22
CA LEU A 381 20.60 -22.95 -15.74
C LEU A 381 21.07 -24.20 -16.50
N ASP A 382 21.16 -24.12 -17.83
CA ASP A 382 21.62 -25.25 -18.66
C ASP A 382 23.08 -25.57 -18.37
N ALA A 383 23.93 -24.55 -18.28
CA ALA A 383 25.35 -24.72 -17.93
C ALA A 383 25.53 -25.37 -16.55
N GLN A 384 24.73 -24.98 -15.56
CA GLN A 384 24.82 -25.56 -14.21
C GLN A 384 24.32 -27.01 -14.18
N LEU A 385 23.27 -27.33 -14.94
CA LEU A 385 22.78 -28.71 -15.09
C LEU A 385 23.80 -29.61 -15.78
N GLU A 386 24.42 -29.13 -16.85
CA GLU A 386 25.51 -29.83 -17.55
C GLU A 386 26.68 -30.12 -16.61
N GLN A 387 27.17 -29.11 -15.88
CA GLN A 387 28.23 -29.28 -14.89
C GLN A 387 27.81 -30.26 -13.77
N GLY A 388 26.54 -30.23 -13.35
CA GLY A 388 25.99 -31.17 -12.39
C GLY A 388 26.05 -32.62 -12.88
N LEU A 389 25.66 -32.86 -14.12
CA LEU A 389 25.72 -34.18 -14.75
C LEU A 389 27.17 -34.64 -14.96
N GLU A 390 28.11 -33.76 -15.30
CA GLU A 390 29.53 -34.08 -15.38
C GLU A 390 30.12 -34.50 -14.02
N ARG A 391 29.74 -33.81 -12.94
CA ARG A 391 30.10 -34.22 -11.58
C ARG A 391 29.50 -35.58 -11.23
N LEU A 392 28.26 -35.82 -11.61
CA LEU A 392 27.58 -37.11 -11.41
C LEU A 392 28.29 -38.25 -12.13
N PHE A 393 28.67 -38.06 -13.40
CA PHE A 393 29.44 -39.05 -14.15
C PHE A 393 30.80 -39.32 -13.51
N THR A 394 31.49 -38.26 -13.06
CA THR A 394 32.77 -38.40 -12.35
C THR A 394 32.63 -39.24 -11.08
N ALA A 395 31.54 -39.05 -10.32
CA ALA A 395 31.27 -39.85 -9.13
C ALA A 395 30.94 -41.31 -9.47
N TRP A 396 30.18 -41.56 -10.54
CA TRP A 396 29.91 -42.91 -11.05
C TRP A 396 31.20 -43.68 -11.38
N CYS A 397 32.15 -43.02 -12.04
CA CYS A 397 33.45 -43.61 -12.36
C CYS A 397 34.26 -43.94 -11.09
N ARG A 398 34.23 -43.05 -10.09
CA ARG A 398 35.11 -43.12 -8.91
C ARG A 398 34.57 -43.99 -7.78
N GLU A 399 33.33 -43.78 -7.36
CA GLU A 399 32.80 -44.44 -6.16
C GLU A 399 32.52 -45.92 -6.38
N ALA A 400 32.05 -46.27 -7.58
CA ALA A 400 31.62 -47.61 -7.87
C ALA A 400 32.68 -48.45 -8.61
N GLY A 401 33.82 -47.87 -8.99
CA GLY A 401 34.95 -48.61 -9.56
C GLY A 401 34.63 -49.32 -10.88
N PHE A 402 33.76 -48.73 -11.71
CA PHE A 402 33.37 -49.32 -12.98
C PHE A 402 34.47 -49.18 -14.04
N GLU A 403 34.68 -50.27 -14.78
CA GLU A 403 35.38 -50.28 -16.05
C GLU A 403 34.40 -49.84 -17.17
N GLN A 404 34.94 -49.12 -18.17
CA GLN A 404 34.16 -48.60 -19.31
C GLN A 404 32.87 -47.85 -18.90
N PRO A 405 32.94 -46.86 -17.99
CA PRO A 405 31.76 -46.13 -17.54
C PRO A 405 31.17 -45.32 -18.69
N GLN A 406 29.85 -45.39 -18.84
CA GLN A 406 29.08 -44.62 -19.80
C GLN A 406 27.87 -43.99 -19.11
N MET A 407 27.52 -42.78 -19.51
CA MET A 407 26.28 -42.14 -19.09
C MET A 407 25.58 -41.51 -20.28
N ALA A 408 24.25 -41.65 -20.34
CA ALA A 408 23.40 -40.92 -21.26
C ALA A 408 22.33 -40.17 -20.47
N ALA A 409 22.05 -38.92 -20.85
CA ALA A 409 21.02 -38.12 -20.23
C ALA A 409 20.21 -37.34 -21.28
N GLU A 410 18.89 -37.26 -21.05
CA GLU A 410 17.94 -36.40 -21.78
C GLU A 410 17.36 -35.35 -20.80
N PRO A 411 18.11 -34.28 -20.48
CA PRO A 411 17.69 -33.31 -19.48
C PRO A 411 16.81 -32.19 -20.07
N ALA A 412 15.72 -31.87 -19.39
CA ALA A 412 14.98 -30.62 -19.58
C ALA A 412 14.50 -30.11 -18.22
N LEU A 413 14.84 -28.87 -17.88
CA LEU A 413 14.46 -28.27 -16.59
C LEU A 413 13.92 -26.88 -16.86
N LEU A 414 12.67 -26.59 -16.48
CA LEU A 414 11.98 -25.34 -16.80
C LEU A 414 12.03 -25.00 -18.31
N CYS A 415 11.76 -25.98 -19.17
CA CYS A 415 11.69 -25.81 -20.63
C CYS A 415 10.23 -25.63 -21.07
N GLY A 416 9.97 -24.81 -22.08
CA GLY A 416 8.63 -24.42 -22.51
C GLY A 416 8.47 -22.90 -22.54
N ASP A 417 7.24 -22.43 -22.38
CA ASP A 417 6.86 -21.02 -22.41
C ASP A 417 6.31 -20.56 -21.05
N ALA A 418 6.75 -19.39 -20.59
CA ALA A 418 6.22 -18.75 -19.40
C ALA A 418 6.02 -17.25 -19.62
N GLY A 419 4.79 -16.79 -19.38
CA GLY A 419 4.42 -15.39 -19.44
C GLY A 419 3.91 -14.88 -18.09
N LEU A 420 4.34 -13.68 -17.70
CA LEU A 420 3.86 -12.98 -16.51
C LEU A 420 3.56 -11.53 -16.86
N ALA A 421 2.49 -11.00 -16.28
CA ALA A 421 2.14 -9.59 -16.34
C ALA A 421 1.78 -9.09 -14.95
N TRP A 422 2.27 -7.91 -14.59
CA TRP A 422 1.99 -7.32 -13.28
C TRP A 422 1.98 -5.79 -13.29
N GLY A 423 1.31 -5.21 -12.30
CA GLY A 423 1.21 -3.77 -12.09
C GLY A 423 0.02 -3.38 -11.24
N TRP A 424 -0.01 -2.12 -10.79
CA TRP A 424 -1.16 -1.59 -10.05
C TRP A 424 -2.34 -1.33 -10.98
N GLN A 425 -3.53 -1.58 -10.45
CA GLN A 425 -4.80 -1.30 -11.07
C GLN A 425 -5.61 -0.32 -10.22
N PRO A 426 -6.35 0.60 -10.84
CA PRO A 426 -7.24 1.50 -10.11
C PRO A 426 -8.27 0.71 -9.32
N ALA A 427 -8.72 1.29 -8.21
CA ALA A 427 -9.84 0.75 -7.47
C ALA A 427 -11.16 0.95 -8.25
N ALA A 428 -12.10 0.03 -8.07
CA ALA A 428 -13.43 0.15 -8.67
C ALA A 428 -14.20 1.36 -8.10
N GLU A 429 -13.90 1.71 -6.85
CA GLU A 429 -14.47 2.85 -6.12
C GLU A 429 -13.85 4.20 -6.51
N GLY A 430 -12.97 4.23 -7.52
CA GLY A 430 -12.31 5.45 -8.00
C GLY A 430 -11.28 5.98 -6.99
N LEU A 431 -11.24 7.31 -6.82
CA LEU A 431 -10.23 7.99 -6.00
C LEU A 431 -10.23 7.55 -4.53
N ALA A 432 -11.40 7.28 -3.95
CA ALA A 432 -11.50 6.90 -2.53
C ALA A 432 -11.13 5.43 -2.27
N GLY A 433 -10.99 4.63 -3.34
CA GLY A 433 -10.67 3.21 -3.24
C GLY A 433 -9.17 2.95 -3.06
N THR A 434 -8.87 1.75 -2.56
CA THR A 434 -7.48 1.26 -2.49
C THR A 434 -7.15 0.50 -3.77
N PRO A 435 -6.10 0.87 -4.51
CA PRO A 435 -5.72 0.15 -5.73
C PRO A 435 -5.28 -1.27 -5.40
N SER A 436 -5.28 -2.12 -6.42
CA SER A 436 -4.83 -3.51 -6.27
C SER A 436 -3.65 -3.80 -7.19
N HIS A 437 -2.65 -4.50 -6.67
CA HIS A 437 -1.53 -4.98 -7.45
C HIS A 437 -1.93 -6.31 -8.09
N ARG A 438 -2.09 -6.30 -9.42
CA ARG A 438 -2.45 -7.50 -10.18
C ARG A 438 -1.20 -8.24 -10.61
N VAL A 439 -1.23 -9.56 -10.49
CA VAL A 439 -0.27 -10.48 -11.10
C VAL A 439 -1.05 -11.56 -11.84
N ALA A 440 -0.80 -11.66 -13.14
CA ALA A 440 -1.35 -12.70 -14.01
C ALA A 440 -0.21 -13.46 -14.67
N ALA A 441 -0.38 -14.76 -14.82
CA ALA A 441 0.63 -15.61 -15.43
C ALA A 441 0.01 -16.77 -16.20
N HIS A 442 0.78 -17.24 -17.18
CA HIS A 442 0.53 -18.45 -17.94
C HIS A 442 1.84 -19.22 -18.06
N LEU A 443 1.88 -20.41 -17.48
CA LEU A 443 3.01 -21.31 -17.49
C LEU A 443 2.61 -22.56 -18.27
N ASP A 444 3.35 -22.86 -19.33
CA ASP A 444 3.31 -24.14 -20.03
C ASP A 444 4.74 -24.69 -20.10
N LEU A 445 5.17 -25.25 -18.96
CA LEU A 445 6.54 -25.69 -18.75
C LEU A 445 6.60 -27.20 -18.49
N ILE A 446 7.67 -27.81 -18.99
CA ILE A 446 8.25 -29.02 -18.43
C ILE A 446 9.11 -28.58 -17.24
N ALA A 447 8.59 -28.79 -16.03
CA ALA A 447 9.28 -28.44 -14.80
C ALA A 447 10.60 -29.22 -14.69
N ALA A 448 10.52 -30.53 -14.92
CA ALA A 448 11.66 -31.43 -15.03
C ALA A 448 11.33 -32.62 -15.93
N ARG A 449 12.19 -32.92 -16.90
CA ARG A 449 12.27 -34.18 -17.62
C ARG A 449 13.71 -34.66 -17.54
N LEU A 450 13.89 -35.89 -17.08
CA LEU A 450 15.21 -36.49 -17.02
C LEU A 450 15.05 -37.98 -17.32
N SER A 451 15.66 -38.41 -18.41
CA SER A 451 15.98 -39.82 -18.69
C SER A 451 17.47 -39.96 -18.49
N LEU A 452 17.89 -40.65 -17.43
CA LEU A 452 19.28 -40.81 -17.04
C LEU A 452 19.62 -42.30 -17.05
N ARG A 453 20.68 -42.66 -17.75
CA ARG A 453 21.20 -44.03 -17.84
C ARG A 453 22.69 -44.00 -17.54
N LEU A 454 23.10 -44.60 -16.44
CA LEU A 454 24.50 -44.87 -16.15
C LEU A 454 24.76 -46.35 -16.35
N SER A 455 25.88 -46.69 -16.96
CA SER A 455 26.30 -48.06 -17.14
C SER A 455 27.79 -48.22 -17.00
N GLY A 456 28.22 -49.44 -16.70
CA GLY A 456 29.63 -49.79 -16.56
C GLY A 456 29.79 -51.26 -16.24
N GLN A 457 30.98 -51.79 -16.50
CA GLN A 457 31.35 -53.15 -16.14
C GLN A 457 32.03 -53.15 -14.78
N LEU A 458 31.67 -54.09 -13.92
CA LEU A 458 32.27 -54.22 -12.60
C LEU A 458 32.81 -55.63 -12.43
N ALA A 459 34.13 -55.70 -12.26
CA ALA A 459 34.80 -56.90 -11.77
C ALA A 459 34.75 -56.90 -10.24
N LEU A 460 34.04 -57.87 -9.65
CA LEU A 460 33.89 -57.95 -8.20
C LEU A 460 33.87 -59.41 -7.74
N HIS A 461 34.73 -59.74 -6.77
CA HIS A 461 34.81 -61.08 -6.18
C HIS A 461 34.88 -62.21 -7.23
N GLY A 462 35.67 -61.97 -8.29
CA GLY A 462 35.85 -62.90 -9.40
C GLY A 462 34.76 -62.85 -10.48
N SER A 463 33.59 -62.26 -10.21
CA SER A 463 32.54 -62.08 -11.21
C SER A 463 32.78 -60.85 -12.09
N LEU A 464 32.35 -60.90 -13.35
CA LEU A 464 32.24 -59.75 -14.22
C LEU A 464 30.75 -59.51 -14.50
N SER A 465 30.28 -58.29 -14.28
CA SER A 465 28.87 -57.94 -14.43
C SER A 465 28.70 -56.56 -15.07
N GLN A 466 27.69 -56.43 -15.91
CA GLN A 466 27.26 -55.17 -16.51
C GLN A 466 26.16 -54.57 -15.64
N TRP A 467 26.40 -53.37 -15.14
CA TRP A 467 25.43 -52.64 -14.31
C TRP A 467 24.79 -51.54 -15.15
N ARG A 468 23.49 -51.33 -14.95
CA ARG A 468 22.74 -50.22 -15.54
C ARG A 468 21.86 -49.59 -14.48
N LEU A 469 22.18 -48.35 -14.09
CA LEU A 469 21.37 -47.53 -13.20
C LEU A 469 20.55 -46.56 -14.05
N HIS A 470 19.24 -46.53 -13.85
CA HIS A 470 18.32 -45.76 -14.68
C HIS A 470 17.24 -45.06 -13.87
N CYS A 471 16.95 -43.80 -14.23
CA CYS A 471 15.68 -43.15 -13.91
C CYS A 471 15.12 -42.45 -15.14
N ALA A 472 13.80 -42.41 -15.24
CA ALA A 472 13.10 -41.65 -16.27
C ALA A 472 11.83 -41.05 -15.70
N GLY A 473 11.56 -39.79 -16.02
CA GLY A 473 10.27 -39.18 -15.76
C GLY A 473 10.16 -37.77 -16.31
N GLN A 474 8.92 -37.29 -16.33
CA GLN A 474 8.54 -35.96 -16.76
C GLN A 474 7.50 -35.39 -15.80
N ILE A 475 7.73 -34.18 -15.34
CA ILE A 475 6.91 -33.45 -14.39
C ILE A 475 6.51 -32.13 -15.04
N PRO A 476 5.23 -31.93 -15.38
CA PRO A 476 4.75 -30.68 -15.94
C PRO A 476 4.59 -29.61 -14.85
N LEU A 477 4.76 -28.35 -15.25
CA LEU A 477 4.38 -27.15 -14.51
C LEU A 477 3.47 -26.33 -15.42
N GLN A 478 2.18 -26.66 -15.38
CA GLN A 478 1.14 -26.04 -16.18
C GLN A 478 0.16 -25.31 -15.29
N LEU A 479 0.12 -23.99 -15.39
CA LEU A 479 -0.73 -23.17 -14.54
C LEU A 479 -1.08 -21.85 -15.22
N GLN A 480 -2.33 -21.44 -15.10
CA GLN A 480 -2.79 -20.11 -15.49
C GLN A 480 -3.53 -19.48 -14.33
N TRP A 481 -3.19 -18.24 -13.99
CA TRP A 481 -3.89 -17.49 -12.95
C TRP A 481 -3.91 -16.01 -13.23
N ASP A 482 -4.88 -15.35 -12.59
CA ASP A 482 -5.03 -13.91 -12.56
C ASP A 482 -5.48 -13.54 -11.14
N THR A 483 -4.59 -12.87 -10.41
CA THR A 483 -4.78 -12.57 -8.99
C THR A 483 -4.50 -11.10 -8.73
N SER A 484 -5.20 -10.52 -7.77
CA SER A 484 -4.96 -9.17 -7.31
C SER A 484 -4.85 -9.13 -5.79
N ALA A 485 -3.87 -8.38 -5.29
CA ALA A 485 -3.66 -8.13 -3.87
C ALA A 485 -3.91 -6.65 -3.59
N ARG A 486 -4.56 -6.30 -2.48
CA ARG A 486 -4.74 -4.89 -2.08
C ARG A 486 -3.46 -4.33 -1.48
N ASP A 487 -3.37 -3.01 -1.39
CA ASP A 487 -2.25 -2.36 -0.69
C ASP A 487 -2.05 -2.94 0.72
N GLY A 488 -0.79 -3.18 1.08
CA GLY A 488 -0.39 -3.86 2.32
C GLY A 488 -0.54 -5.39 2.32
N GLN A 489 -1.04 -6.00 1.23
CA GLN A 489 -1.04 -7.45 1.05
C GLN A 489 0.04 -7.86 0.06
N GLU A 490 0.85 -8.84 0.43
CA GLU A 490 1.86 -9.41 -0.46
C GLU A 490 1.18 -10.37 -1.44
N ALA A 491 1.38 -10.15 -2.75
CA ALA A 491 0.98 -11.11 -3.75
C ALA A 491 1.91 -12.33 -3.64
N LEU A 492 1.40 -13.46 -3.14
CA LEU A 492 2.13 -14.72 -3.11
C LEU A 492 1.85 -15.52 -4.39
N PRO A 493 2.85 -16.22 -4.94
CA PRO A 493 2.59 -17.14 -6.02
C PRO A 493 1.66 -18.25 -5.52
N PRO A 494 0.70 -18.72 -6.34
CA PRO A 494 -0.21 -19.79 -5.94
C PRO A 494 0.58 -21.07 -5.63
N ALA A 495 0.05 -21.93 -4.75
CA ALA A 495 0.74 -23.16 -4.33
C ALA A 495 1.17 -24.06 -5.51
N GLY A 496 0.43 -24.03 -6.62
CA GLY A 496 0.75 -24.78 -7.84
C GLY A 496 1.85 -24.17 -8.72
N ALA A 497 2.40 -22.99 -8.38
CA ALA A 497 3.50 -22.37 -9.12
C ALA A 497 4.88 -23.00 -8.79
N GLN A 498 4.91 -23.99 -7.89
CA GLN A 498 6.06 -24.80 -7.55
C GLN A 498 5.68 -26.28 -7.62
N VAL A 499 6.62 -27.12 -8.06
CA VAL A 499 6.48 -28.58 -8.04
C VAL A 499 7.66 -29.24 -7.34
N ALA A 500 7.41 -30.39 -6.71
CA ALA A 500 8.44 -31.28 -6.21
C ALA A 500 8.85 -32.28 -7.29
N ILE A 501 10.13 -32.63 -7.31
CA ILE A 501 10.71 -33.60 -8.25
C ILE A 501 11.10 -34.84 -7.46
N LEU A 502 10.66 -36.01 -7.91
CA LEU A 502 11.05 -37.31 -7.39
C LEU A 502 11.10 -38.32 -8.54
N LEU A 503 12.30 -38.73 -8.92
CA LEU A 503 12.55 -39.71 -9.98
C LEU A 503 13.35 -40.88 -9.38
N PRO A 504 12.67 -41.97 -8.95
CA PRO A 504 13.32 -43.12 -8.36
C PRO A 504 14.31 -43.79 -9.31
N LEU A 505 15.43 -44.26 -8.76
CA LEU A 505 16.44 -45.00 -9.52
C LEU A 505 16.15 -46.50 -9.51
N THR A 506 16.39 -47.13 -10.65
CA THR A 506 16.26 -48.57 -10.86
C THR A 506 17.60 -49.12 -11.29
N LEU A 507 17.96 -50.31 -10.81
CA LEU A 507 19.22 -50.98 -11.16
C LEU A 507 18.92 -52.29 -11.86
N GLN A 508 19.63 -52.52 -12.96
CA GLN A 508 19.70 -53.79 -13.65
C GLN A 508 21.15 -54.28 -13.61
N VAL A 509 21.33 -55.57 -13.32
CA VAL A 509 22.65 -56.21 -13.30
C VAL A 509 22.57 -57.44 -14.19
N ASP A 510 23.35 -57.43 -15.26
CA ASP A 510 23.51 -58.58 -16.17
C ASP A 510 24.87 -59.23 -15.91
N VAL A 511 24.91 -60.52 -15.64
CA VAL A 511 26.18 -61.25 -15.46
C VAL A 511 26.83 -61.44 -16.83
N ALA A 512 28.09 -61.03 -16.98
CA ALA A 512 28.88 -61.30 -18.18
C ALA A 512 29.56 -62.67 -18.04
N ALA A 513 29.67 -63.41 -19.14
CA ALA A 513 30.41 -64.66 -19.14
C ALA A 513 31.89 -64.39 -18.81
N ALA A 514 32.34 -64.90 -17.67
CA ALA A 514 33.73 -64.84 -17.21
C ALA A 514 34.26 -66.25 -16.92
N GLU A 515 35.57 -66.39 -16.77
CA GLU A 515 36.20 -67.68 -16.43
C GLU A 515 35.83 -68.17 -15.01
N SER A 516 35.28 -67.31 -14.15
CA SER A 516 34.78 -67.67 -12.83
C SER A 516 33.30 -68.05 -12.85
N ALA A 517 32.91 -68.98 -11.97
CA ALA A 517 31.51 -69.40 -11.81
C ALA A 517 30.72 -68.53 -10.81
N CYS A 518 31.26 -67.39 -10.38
CA CYS A 518 30.63 -66.50 -9.41
C CYS A 518 29.59 -65.60 -10.07
N MET A 519 28.38 -65.54 -9.52
CA MET A 519 27.30 -64.68 -10.01
C MET A 519 26.98 -63.57 -9.01
N VAL A 520 26.92 -62.31 -9.49
CA VAL A 520 26.41 -61.17 -8.71
C VAL A 520 24.98 -60.87 -9.13
N ASP A 521 24.14 -60.66 -8.13
CA ASP A 521 22.77 -60.20 -8.22
C ASP A 521 22.61 -58.95 -7.34
N ALA A 522 21.75 -58.02 -7.73
CA ALA A 522 21.48 -56.82 -6.95
C ALA A 522 19.97 -56.64 -6.78
N SER A 523 19.58 -56.44 -5.54
CA SER A 523 18.20 -56.24 -5.11
C SER A 523 18.06 -54.89 -4.40
N LEU A 524 16.84 -54.34 -4.43
CA LEU A 524 16.44 -53.10 -3.75
C LEU A 524 17.43 -51.94 -3.92
N VAL A 525 17.12 -51.05 -4.85
CA VAL A 525 17.82 -49.75 -4.96
C VAL A 525 17.13 -48.75 -4.06
N ALA A 526 17.87 -48.17 -3.13
CA ALA A 526 17.47 -46.95 -2.44
C ALA A 526 18.13 -45.76 -3.13
N GLY A 527 17.37 -44.68 -3.32
CA GLY A 527 17.84 -43.43 -3.90
C GLY A 527 17.00 -42.95 -5.08
N ALA A 528 16.92 -41.64 -5.22
CA ALA A 528 16.21 -40.97 -6.30
C ALA A 528 16.92 -39.70 -6.72
N VAL A 529 16.57 -39.18 -7.89
CA VAL A 529 16.81 -37.78 -8.21
C VAL A 529 15.64 -36.98 -7.62
N VAL A 530 15.95 -36.06 -6.71
CA VAL A 530 14.98 -35.27 -5.96
C VAL A 530 15.19 -33.78 -6.20
N GLY A 531 14.14 -32.99 -6.01
CA GLY A 531 14.26 -31.57 -6.25
C GLY A 531 12.97 -30.79 -6.11
N ARG A 532 13.05 -29.52 -6.54
CA ARG A 532 11.93 -28.59 -6.60
C ARG A 532 12.24 -27.49 -7.60
N CYS A 533 11.25 -27.04 -8.35
CA CYS A 533 11.40 -25.90 -9.25
C CYS A 533 10.08 -25.15 -9.42
N GLY A 534 10.18 -23.91 -9.91
CA GLY A 534 9.04 -23.05 -10.18
C GLY A 534 9.29 -21.61 -9.76
N LEU A 535 8.22 -20.94 -9.30
CA LEU A 535 8.25 -19.57 -8.77
C LEU A 535 8.13 -19.57 -7.26
N ARG A 536 8.85 -18.66 -6.61
CA ARG A 536 8.76 -18.40 -5.17
C ARG A 536 8.96 -16.92 -4.85
N PRO A 537 8.49 -16.42 -3.69
CA PRO A 537 8.90 -15.11 -3.20
C PRO A 537 10.42 -15.03 -3.01
N ARG A 538 10.99 -13.84 -3.23
CA ARG A 538 12.39 -13.58 -2.93
C ARG A 538 12.59 -13.41 -1.43
N ALA A 539 13.76 -13.79 -0.93
CA ALA A 539 14.08 -13.69 0.49
C ALA A 539 14.20 -12.25 0.99
N ASP A 540 14.43 -11.28 0.10
CA ASP A 540 14.49 -9.86 0.40
C ASP A 540 13.13 -9.14 0.33
N GLY A 541 12.04 -9.87 -0.01
CA GLY A 541 10.69 -9.32 -0.14
C GLY A 541 10.47 -8.47 -1.40
N LEU A 542 11.43 -8.44 -2.33
CA LEU A 542 11.37 -7.59 -3.53
C LEU A 542 10.78 -8.34 -4.74
N GLY A 543 9.61 -8.95 -4.52
CA GLY A 543 8.87 -9.69 -5.55
C GLY A 543 9.23 -11.18 -5.60
N TRP A 544 9.18 -11.76 -6.79
CA TRP A 544 9.31 -13.20 -7.02
C TRP A 544 10.59 -13.54 -7.78
N GLN A 545 11.00 -14.80 -7.70
CA GLN A 545 12.11 -15.35 -8.48
C GLN A 545 11.76 -16.74 -8.99
N TRP A 546 12.28 -17.06 -10.17
CA TRP A 546 12.39 -18.42 -10.64
C TRP A 546 13.47 -19.15 -9.87
N PHE A 547 13.27 -20.44 -9.63
CA PHE A 547 14.29 -21.28 -9.03
C PHE A 547 14.18 -22.73 -9.50
N ALA A 548 15.31 -23.42 -9.43
CA ALA A 548 15.38 -24.85 -9.64
C ALA A 548 16.47 -25.47 -8.78
N GLN A 549 16.10 -26.54 -8.09
CA GLN A 549 16.99 -27.31 -7.24
C GLN A 549 16.84 -28.78 -7.62
N LEU A 550 17.94 -29.42 -7.95
CA LEU A 550 17.98 -30.83 -8.33
C LEU A 550 19.17 -31.48 -7.64
N ALA A 551 18.95 -32.63 -7.02
CA ALA A 551 19.96 -33.38 -6.29
C ALA A 551 19.75 -34.88 -6.51
N VAL A 552 20.81 -35.65 -6.29
CA VAL A 552 20.76 -37.11 -6.21
C VAL A 552 20.87 -37.48 -4.73
N GLU A 553 19.95 -38.29 -4.23
CA GLU A 553 20.06 -38.92 -2.92
C GLU A 553 21.16 -39.99 -2.92
N PRO A 554 21.74 -40.36 -1.77
CA PRO A 554 22.66 -41.49 -1.72
C PRO A 554 22.04 -42.74 -2.36
N VAL A 555 22.72 -43.31 -3.35
CA VAL A 555 22.24 -44.49 -4.07
C VAL A 555 22.93 -45.72 -3.52
N GLN A 556 22.15 -46.64 -2.98
CA GLN A 556 22.64 -47.88 -2.40
C GLN A 556 21.89 -49.07 -2.97
N ALA A 557 22.62 -50.18 -3.19
CA ALA A 557 22.05 -51.45 -3.61
C ALA A 557 22.44 -52.56 -2.63
N LEU A 558 21.50 -53.47 -2.34
CA LEU A 558 21.79 -54.70 -1.62
C LEU A 558 22.23 -55.77 -2.61
N CYS A 559 23.51 -56.08 -2.60
CA CYS A 559 24.13 -57.01 -3.53
C CYS A 559 24.23 -58.40 -2.90
N ARG A 560 24.07 -59.44 -3.72
CA ARG A 560 24.25 -60.84 -3.35
C ARG A 560 25.20 -61.51 -4.34
N ILE A 561 26.24 -62.14 -3.83
CA ILE A 561 27.11 -63.02 -4.60
C ILE A 561 26.69 -64.45 -4.33
N SER A 562 26.64 -65.24 -5.39
CA SER A 562 26.54 -66.70 -5.33
C SER A 562 27.84 -67.27 -5.87
N ASP A 563 28.65 -67.80 -4.98
CA ASP A 563 29.90 -68.50 -5.29
C ASP A 563 29.64 -70.01 -5.07
N PRO A 564 29.88 -70.87 -6.07
CA PRO A 564 29.63 -72.31 -5.93
C PRO A 564 30.53 -72.99 -4.88
N LEU A 565 31.66 -72.37 -4.51
CA LEU A 565 32.60 -72.86 -3.50
C LEU A 565 32.37 -72.21 -2.12
N LEU A 566 32.04 -70.93 -2.09
CA LEU A 566 31.93 -70.14 -0.84
C LEU A 566 30.49 -69.87 -0.37
N GLY A 567 29.48 -70.23 -1.16
CA GLY A 567 28.07 -70.02 -0.85
C GLY A 567 27.58 -68.61 -1.18
N HIS A 568 26.58 -68.12 -0.43
CA HIS A 568 25.97 -66.81 -0.66
C HIS A 568 26.51 -65.74 0.29
N LEU A 569 26.93 -64.61 -0.26
CA LEU A 569 27.35 -63.44 0.51
C LEU A 569 26.48 -62.23 0.17
N GLN A 570 26.02 -61.50 1.18
CA GLN A 570 25.21 -60.28 1.01
C GLN A 570 25.94 -59.07 1.60
N TRP A 571 25.90 -57.94 0.90
CA TRP A 571 26.45 -56.67 1.40
C TRP A 571 25.74 -55.47 0.75
N ARG A 572 25.89 -54.30 1.37
CA ARG A 572 25.41 -53.04 0.81
C ARG A 572 26.54 -52.35 0.06
N ARG A 573 26.26 -51.88 -1.16
CA ARG A 573 27.20 -51.12 -1.98
C ARG A 573 26.67 -49.72 -2.21
N SER A 574 27.51 -48.71 -1.95
CA SER A 574 27.26 -47.34 -2.41
C SER A 574 27.53 -47.26 -3.90
N LEU A 575 26.57 -46.77 -4.67
CA LEU A 575 26.69 -46.57 -6.12
C LEU A 575 26.94 -45.10 -6.46
N LEU A 576 26.29 -44.19 -5.74
CA LEU A 576 26.44 -42.74 -5.88
C LEU A 576 26.30 -42.05 -4.52
N PRO A 577 27.01 -40.95 -4.29
CA PRO A 577 26.85 -40.16 -3.07
C PRO A 577 25.66 -39.20 -3.18
N ALA A 578 25.26 -38.61 -2.05
CA ALA A 578 24.40 -37.43 -2.08
C ALA A 578 25.11 -36.29 -2.81
N MET A 579 24.45 -35.66 -3.78
CA MET A 579 25.04 -34.51 -4.48
C MET A 579 24.00 -33.54 -5.03
N THR A 580 24.35 -32.25 -5.04
CA THR A 580 23.59 -31.21 -5.75
C THR A 580 23.99 -31.20 -7.22
N LEU A 581 23.00 -31.40 -8.08
CA LEU A 581 23.14 -31.24 -9.54
C LEU A 581 22.94 -29.77 -9.93
N VAL A 582 21.86 -29.15 -9.44
CA VAL A 582 21.48 -27.77 -9.74
C VAL A 582 21.03 -27.07 -8.46
N ASP A 583 21.48 -25.84 -8.26
CA ASP A 583 20.91 -24.89 -7.30
C ASP A 583 20.94 -23.50 -7.95
N TRP A 584 19.82 -23.15 -8.58
CA TRP A 584 19.70 -22.01 -9.46
C TRP A 584 18.54 -21.12 -9.03
N SER A 585 18.72 -19.81 -9.16
CA SER A 585 17.65 -18.83 -9.02
C SER A 585 17.86 -17.64 -9.96
N LEU A 586 16.75 -17.08 -10.44
CA LEU A 586 16.75 -15.92 -11.33
C LEU A 586 15.55 -15.01 -11.03
N GLY A 587 15.83 -13.72 -10.81
CA GLY A 587 14.82 -12.69 -10.63
C GLY A 587 14.95 -11.89 -9.36
#